data_AF-A0A1G7Y060-F1
#
_entry.id   AF-A0A1G7Y060-F1
#
_cell.length_a   1.000
_cell.length_b   1.000
_cell.length_c   1.000
_cell.angle_alpha   90.00
_cell.angle_beta   90.00
_cell.angle_gamma   90.00
#
_symmetry.space_group_name_H-M   'P 1'
#
loop_
_entity.id
_entity.type
_entity.pdbx_description
1 polymer ?
#
loop_
_entity_poly.entity_id
_entity_poly.type
_entity_poly.pdbx_seq_one_letter_code
_entity_poly.pdbx_strand_id
1 'polypeptide(L)'
;MNNKQSILTQALETLENTFLPSAAELSSRIRNIKEKVVGMSDEQFESNMSMATTSPAGEHPYPDQSVRFLLNEVFPEIEKNVQNTQNHEVISAVNEIRGILGTDDNLHTPT
;
A
#
# COMPACT_ATOMS: atom_id res chain seq x y z
N MET A 1 -13.57 -10.24 4.07
CA MET A 1 -12.19 -9.74 4.16
C MET A 1 -11.40 -10.35 3.03
N ASN A 2 -11.08 -9.54 2.03
CA ASN A 2 -10.31 -9.95 0.85
C ASN A 2 -8.87 -10.33 1.27
N ASN A 3 -8.31 -11.37 0.64
CA ASN A 3 -6.94 -11.83 0.90
C ASN A 3 -5.91 -10.69 0.75
N LYS A 4 -6.05 -9.82 -0.26
CA LYS A 4 -5.16 -8.67 -0.47
C LYS A 4 -5.24 -7.64 0.67
N GLN A 5 -6.44 -7.37 1.17
CA GLN A 5 -6.68 -6.44 2.27
C GLN A 5 -6.05 -6.94 3.57
N SER A 6 -6.17 -8.25 3.84
CA SER A 6 -5.54 -8.89 5.01
C SER A 6 -4.01 -8.84 4.94
N ILE A 7 -3.43 -9.21 3.79
CA ILE A 7 -1.98 -9.17 3.57
C ILE A 7 -1.45 -7.74 3.75
N LEU A 8 -2.11 -6.75 3.13
CA LEU A 8 -1.71 -5.35 3.25
C LEU A 8 -1.76 -4.85 4.71
N THR A 9 -2.80 -5.21 5.44
CA THR A 9 -2.95 -4.81 6.85
C THR A 9 -1.81 -5.34 7.70
N GLN A 10 -1.45 -6.62 7.54
CA GLN A 10 -0.36 -7.27 8.27
C GLN A 10 1.02 -6.69 7.91
N ALA A 11 1.25 -6.40 6.62
CA ALA A 11 2.47 -5.77 6.17
C ALA A 11 2.62 -4.35 6.75
N LEU A 12 1.55 -3.54 6.74
CA LEU A 12 1.56 -2.21 7.33
C LEU A 12 1.78 -2.24 8.85
N GLU A 13 1.18 -3.20 9.54
CA GLU A 13 1.39 -3.39 10.99
C GLU A 13 2.84 -3.76 11.32
N THR A 14 3.44 -4.67 10.55
CA THR A 14 4.85 -5.07 10.71
C THR A 14 5.80 -3.87 10.54
N LEU A 15 5.52 -3.03 9.53
CA LEU A 15 6.30 -1.83 9.27
C LEU A 15 6.11 -0.77 10.34
N GLU A 16 4.86 -0.52 10.77
CA GLU A 16 4.56 0.43 11.84
C GLU A 16 5.33 0.10 13.13
N ASN A 17 5.36 -1.18 13.52
CA ASN A 17 6.05 -1.65 14.71
C ASN A 17 7.59 -1.57 14.58
N THR A 18 8.11 -1.64 13.37
CA THR A 18 9.56 -1.57 13.09
C THR A 18 10.08 -0.13 13.12
N PHE A 19 9.30 0.82 12.63
CA PHE A 19 9.73 2.22 12.47
C PHE A 19 9.54 3.11 13.71
N LEU A 20 8.96 2.58 14.79
CA LEU A 20 8.81 3.33 16.04
C LEU A 20 10.03 3.11 16.96
N PRO A 21 10.72 4.18 17.44
CA PRO A 21 10.46 5.62 17.28
C PRO A 21 11.32 6.33 16.20
N SER A 22 12.13 5.59 15.44
CA SER A 22 13.14 6.17 14.54
C SER A 22 12.57 7.00 13.38
N ALA A 23 11.34 6.73 12.95
CA ALA A 23 10.65 7.47 11.89
C ALA A 23 9.17 7.71 12.26
N ALA A 24 8.94 8.55 13.27
CA ALA A 24 7.61 8.83 13.82
C ALA A 24 6.60 9.34 12.77
N GLU A 25 7.04 10.19 11.83
CA GLU A 25 6.19 10.70 10.75
C GLU A 25 5.78 9.60 9.77
N LEU A 26 6.74 8.78 9.33
CA LEU A 26 6.51 7.63 8.46
C LEU A 26 5.57 6.61 9.12
N SER A 27 5.81 6.29 10.40
CA SER A 27 4.94 5.40 11.18
C SER A 27 3.52 5.95 11.27
N SER A 28 3.33 7.26 11.47
CA SER A 28 2.01 7.89 11.47
C SER A 28 1.31 7.78 10.12
N ARG A 29 2.03 7.96 9.01
CA ARG A 29 1.49 7.79 7.65
C ARG A 29 1.06 6.34 7.39
N ILE A 30 1.90 5.38 7.78
CA ILE A 30 1.61 3.94 7.68
C ILE A 30 0.37 3.57 8.51
N ARG A 31 0.28 4.07 9.75
CA ARG A 31 -0.90 3.85 10.62
C ARG A 31 -2.17 4.39 9.97
N ASN A 32 -2.14 5.61 9.41
CA ASN A 32 -3.30 6.20 8.75
C ASN A 32 -3.79 5.33 7.58
N ILE A 33 -2.85 4.83 6.75
CA ILE A 33 -3.18 3.92 5.64
C ILE A 33 -3.78 2.63 6.19
N LYS A 34 -3.19 2.04 7.24
CA LYS A 34 -3.71 0.81 7.88
C LYS A 34 -5.13 1.00 8.38
N GLU A 35 -5.40 2.09 9.11
CA GLU A 35 -6.73 2.42 9.63
C GLU A 35 -7.76 2.59 8.50
N LYS A 36 -7.38 3.25 7.41
CA LYS A 36 -8.21 3.35 6.20
C LYS A 36 -8.52 1.97 5.61
N VAL A 37 -7.50 1.12 5.46
CA VAL A 37 -7.66 -0.25 4.91
C VAL A 37 -8.57 -1.10 5.80
N VAL A 38 -8.40 -1.06 7.12
CA VAL A 38 -9.22 -1.83 8.08
C VAL A 38 -10.66 -1.31 8.12
N GLY A 39 -10.87 0.00 7.96
CA GLY A 39 -12.19 0.61 7.96
C GLY A 39 -13.00 0.44 6.68
N MET A 40 -12.41 -0.09 5.61
CA MET A 40 -13.07 -0.28 4.31
C MET A 40 -13.71 -1.67 4.16
N SER A 41 -14.84 -1.74 3.45
CA SER A 41 -15.37 -3.00 2.95
C SER A 41 -14.48 -3.58 1.83
N ASP A 42 -14.60 -4.88 1.57
CA ASP A 42 -13.85 -5.55 0.49
C ASP A 42 -14.05 -4.87 -0.88
N GLU A 43 -15.29 -4.45 -1.19
CA GLU A 43 -15.62 -3.75 -2.45
C GLU A 43 -15.00 -2.35 -2.53
N GLN A 44 -15.01 -1.61 -1.41
CA GLN A 44 -14.38 -0.28 -1.33
C GLN A 44 -12.87 -0.38 -1.46
N PHE A 45 -12.27 -1.40 -0.86
CA PHE A 45 -10.86 -1.68 -0.97
C PHE A 45 -10.45 -1.98 -2.41
N GLU A 46 -11.15 -2.88 -3.10
CA GLU A 46 -10.87 -3.19 -4.51
C GLU A 46 -11.03 -1.96 -5.41
N SER A 47 -12.06 -1.13 -5.18
CA SER A 47 -12.22 0.13 -5.91
C SER A 47 -11.11 1.15 -5.63
N ASN A 48 -10.56 1.18 -4.41
CA ASN A 48 -9.45 2.06 -4.03
C ASN A 48 -8.09 1.57 -4.56
N MET A 49 -7.96 0.25 -4.77
CA MET A 49 -6.76 -0.39 -5.27
C MET A 49 -6.75 -0.52 -6.79
N SER A 50 -7.92 -0.46 -7.44
CA SER A 50 -8.03 -0.53 -8.90
C SER A 50 -7.53 0.76 -9.57
N MET A 51 -6.71 0.60 -10.61
CA MET A 51 -6.36 1.68 -11.55
C MET A 51 -7.37 1.81 -12.70
N ALA A 52 -8.33 0.89 -12.79
CA ALA A 52 -9.29 0.87 -13.87
C ALA A 52 -10.32 2.00 -13.68
N THR A 53 -10.04 3.13 -14.32
CA THR A 53 -11.06 4.15 -14.56
C THR A 53 -12.02 3.59 -15.62
N THR A 54 -13.21 3.15 -15.22
CA THR A 54 -14.28 2.78 -16.16
C THR A 54 -14.89 4.00 -16.87
N SER A 55 -14.35 5.20 -16.62
CA SER A 55 -14.82 6.47 -17.14
C SER A 55 -13.73 7.16 -17.95
N PRO A 56 -14.10 7.89 -19.03
CA PRO A 56 -13.15 8.54 -19.92
C PRO A 56 -12.15 9.41 -19.14
N ALA A 57 -10.91 9.46 -19.62
CA ALA A 57 -9.70 10.00 -18.98
C ALA A 57 -9.71 11.50 -18.61
N GLY A 58 -10.88 12.15 -18.54
CA GLY A 58 -11.04 13.58 -18.31
C GLY A 58 -11.75 14.01 -17.03
N GLU A 59 -12.41 13.11 -16.26
CA GLU A 59 -13.37 13.57 -15.23
C GLU A 59 -13.25 12.98 -13.82
N HIS A 60 -12.23 12.16 -13.53
CA HIS A 60 -11.95 11.83 -12.14
C HIS A 60 -10.50 12.15 -11.83
N PRO A 61 -10.20 13.18 -11.02
CA PRO A 61 -8.97 13.13 -10.25
C PRO A 61 -9.02 11.77 -9.54
N TYR A 62 -7.95 10.97 -9.65
CA TYR A 62 -7.73 9.93 -8.63
C TYR A 62 -8.00 10.63 -7.30
N PRO A 63 -8.92 10.16 -6.45
CA PRO A 63 -9.12 10.83 -5.20
C PRO A 63 -7.76 10.79 -4.53
N ASP A 64 -7.16 11.95 -4.28
CA ASP A 64 -5.79 12.17 -3.75
C ASP A 64 -5.57 11.53 -2.36
N GLN A 65 -6.49 10.65 -1.94
CA GLN A 65 -6.59 9.98 -0.67
C GLN A 65 -6.93 8.48 -0.81
N SER A 66 -6.90 7.91 -2.02
CA SER A 66 -7.08 6.47 -2.22
C SER A 66 -5.94 5.70 -1.56
N VAL A 67 -6.21 4.48 -1.09
CA VAL A 67 -5.20 3.64 -0.45
C VAL A 67 -4.00 3.42 -1.36
N ARG A 68 -4.23 3.15 -2.66
CA ARG A 68 -3.16 2.96 -3.64
C ARG A 68 -2.30 4.20 -3.81
N PHE A 69 -2.92 5.38 -3.89
CA PHE A 69 -2.20 6.64 -4.01
C PHE A 69 -1.31 6.89 -2.79
N LEU A 70 -1.89 6.77 -1.58
CA LEU A 70 -1.16 6.95 -0.33
C LEU A 70 -0.01 5.95 -0.17
N LEU A 71 -0.20 4.70 -0.60
CA LEU A 71 0.86 3.71 -0.63
C LEU A 71 1.96 4.10 -1.61
N ASN A 72 1.63 4.52 -2.84
CA ASN A 72 2.62 4.96 -3.82
C ASN A 72 3.46 6.16 -3.33
N GLU A 73 2.88 7.07 -2.54
CA GLU A 73 3.60 8.19 -1.96
C GLU A 73 4.53 7.79 -0.79
N VAL A 74 4.12 6.82 0.02
CA VAL A 74 4.85 6.41 1.23
C VAL A 74 5.90 5.33 0.92
N PHE A 75 5.65 4.48 -0.08
CA PHE A 75 6.44 3.27 -0.34
C PHE A 75 7.92 3.53 -0.62
N PRO A 76 8.33 4.54 -1.43
CA PRO A 76 9.75 4.83 -1.65
C PRO A 76 10.49 5.19 -0.34
N GLU A 77 9.80 5.84 0.59
CA GLU A 77 10.36 6.20 1.90
C GLU A 77 10.51 4.96 2.80
N ILE A 78 9.54 4.04 2.77
CA ILE A 78 9.64 2.74 3.43
C ILE A 78 10.88 1.99 2.91
N GLU A 79 11.01 1.85 1.59
CA GLU A 79 12.13 1.14 0.95
C GLU A 79 13.49 1.71 1.37
N LYS A 80 13.60 3.04 1.43
CA LYS A 80 14.83 3.71 1.88
C LYS A 80 15.17 3.39 3.34
N ASN A 81 14.16 3.38 4.23
CA ASN A 81 14.38 3.13 5.65
C ASN A 81 14.69 1.66 5.95
N VAL A 82 14.23 0.73 5.10
CA VAL A 82 14.48 -0.72 5.28
C VAL A 82 15.66 -1.24 4.48
N GLN A 83 16.29 -0.45 3.62
CA GLN A 83 17.32 -0.89 2.67
C GLN A 83 18.48 -1.66 3.35
N ASN A 84 18.80 -1.34 4.60
CA ASN A 84 19.88 -1.95 5.36
C ASN A 84 19.40 -2.87 6.48
N THR A 85 18.10 -3.19 6.54
CA THR A 85 17.57 -4.10 7.55
C THR A 85 17.95 -5.54 7.22
N GLN A 86 18.24 -6.34 8.25
CA GLN A 86 18.36 -7.79 8.15
C GLN A 86 17.10 -8.50 8.67
N ASN A 87 16.09 -7.74 9.09
CA ASN A 87 14.85 -8.33 9.58
C ASN A 87 14.03 -8.89 8.41
N HIS A 88 13.92 -10.21 8.36
CA HIS A 88 13.17 -10.93 7.33
C HIS A 88 11.68 -10.59 7.29
N GLU A 89 11.07 -10.30 8.44
CA GLU A 89 9.65 -9.93 8.52
C GLU A 89 9.41 -8.57 7.83
N VAL A 90 10.32 -7.62 8.04
CA VAL A 90 10.28 -6.30 7.40
C VAL A 90 10.48 -6.41 5.90
N ILE A 91 11.46 -7.21 5.47
CA ILE A 91 11.70 -7.46 4.04
C ILE A 91 10.47 -8.12 3.39
N SER A 92 9.85 -9.08 4.08
CA SER A 92 8.62 -9.72 3.62
C SER A 92 7.48 -8.72 3.45
N ALA A 93 7.22 -7.89 4.47
CA ALA A 93 6.17 -6.87 4.44
C ALA A 93 6.36 -5.88 3.27
N VAL A 94 7.59 -5.45 3.00
CA VAL A 94 7.90 -4.57 1.85
C VAL A 94 7.62 -5.27 0.53
N ASN A 95 7.99 -6.55 0.39
CA ASN A 95 7.74 -7.31 -0.83
C ASN A 95 6.25 -7.60 -1.04
N GLU A 96 5.48 -7.80 0.02
CA GLU A 96 4.02 -7.97 -0.06
C GLU A 96 3.34 -6.70 -0.56
N ILE A 97 3.69 -5.54 0.01
CA ILE A 97 3.19 -4.24 -0.47
C ILE A 97 3.62 -4.01 -1.92
N ARG A 98 4.88 -4.28 -2.27
CA ARG A 98 5.36 -4.18 -3.66
C ARG A 98 4.57 -5.07 -4.60
N GLY A 99 4.29 -6.30 -4.19
CA GLY A 99 3.48 -7.25 -4.95
C GLY A 99 2.07 -6.72 -5.19
N ILE A 100 1.44 -6.14 -4.16
CA ILE A 100 0.10 -5.55 -4.26
C ILE A 100 0.09 -4.33 -5.18
N LEU A 101 1.12 -3.48 -5.14
CA LEU A 101 1.23 -2.31 -6.02
C LEU A 101 1.56 -2.70 -7.47
N GLY A 102 2.49 -3.64 -7.67
CA GLY A 102 3.01 -4.03 -8.98
C GLY A 102 2.21 -5.10 -9.73
N THR A 103 1.29 -5.82 -9.08
CA THR A 103 0.48 -6.84 -9.77
C THR A 103 -0.62 -6.27 -10.66
N ASP A 104 -0.88 -4.97 -10.65
CA ASP A 104 -1.81 -4.30 -11.59
C ASP A 104 -1.13 -3.93 -12.93
N ASP A 105 0.19 -3.70 -12.98
CA ASP A 105 0.90 -3.31 -14.22
C ASP A 105 1.19 -4.50 -15.15
N ASN A 106 1.24 -5.73 -14.63
CA ASN A 106 1.57 -6.94 -15.41
C ASN A 106 0.39 -7.59 -16.15
N LEU A 107 -0.79 -6.95 -16.20
CA LEU A 107 -1.91 -7.41 -17.04
C LEU A 107 -1.91 -6.81 -18.45
N HIS A 108 -0.93 -5.95 -18.79
CA HIS A 108 -0.75 -5.41 -20.14
C HIS A 108 0.70 -5.45 -20.62
N THR A 109 1.30 -6.65 -20.72
CA THR A 109 2.32 -6.84 -21.76
C THR A 109 1.61 -7.34 -23.02
N PRO A 110 1.52 -6.55 -24.11
CA PRO A 110 1.03 -7.07 -25.38
C PRO A 110 2.01 -8.12 -25.89
N THR A 111 1.51 -9.35 -26.07
CA THR A 111 2.14 -10.35 -26.95
C THR A 111 1.99 -9.94 -28.41
#